data_AF-A0A6I5HGN0-F1
#
_entry.id   AF-A0A6I5HGN0-F1
#
_cell.length_a   1.000
_cell.length_b   1.000
_cell.length_c   1.000
_cell.angle_alpha   90.00
_cell.angle_beta   90.00
_cell.angle_gamma   90.00
#
_symmetry.space_group_name_H-M   'P 1'
#
loop_
_entity.id
_entity.type
_entity.pdbx_description
1 polymer ?
#
loop_
_entity_poly.entity_id
_entity_poly.type
_entity_poly.pdbx_seq_one_letter_code
_entity_poly.pdbx_strand_id
1 'polypeptide(L)'
;PDPRREGARAAELLLARTGELRALLGSAPAGGVPEDLLPLHTAARELLAVAPSVAAGWTRERGGSRGHFATLDVAARRIPLRAAAMARRALAGTDPVTADTLTALVGEWCRELGKTYELRWVPVSAQTALHVRTMLDLAARLTGPGRSPGRFPGR
;
A
#
# COMPACT_ATOMS: atom_id res chain seq x y z
N PRO A 1 12.33 -18.61 3.84
CA PRO A 1 11.63 -18.22 2.59
C PRO A 1 12.68 -17.72 1.62
N ASP A 2 12.55 -18.00 0.33
CA ASP A 2 13.46 -17.44 -0.69
C ASP A 2 13.09 -15.95 -0.91
N PRO A 3 13.95 -15.00 -0.52
CA PRO A 3 13.66 -13.56 -0.63
C PRO A 3 13.26 -13.12 -2.02
N ARG A 4 13.91 -13.67 -3.05
CA ARG A 4 13.66 -13.28 -4.45
C ARG A 4 12.28 -13.73 -4.88
N ARG A 5 11.92 -14.97 -4.54
CA ARG A 5 10.61 -15.52 -4.85
C ARG A 5 9.48 -14.80 -4.12
N GLU A 6 9.67 -14.46 -2.85
CA GLU A 6 8.66 -13.73 -2.08
C GLU A 6 8.47 -12.30 -2.59
N GLY A 7 9.56 -11.58 -2.85
CA GLY A 7 9.50 -10.23 -3.44
C GLY A 7 8.85 -10.22 -4.83
N ALA A 8 9.19 -11.19 -5.69
CA ALA A 8 8.57 -11.35 -7.00
C ALA A 8 7.07 -11.63 -6.91
N ARG A 9 6.63 -12.54 -6.04
CA ARG A 9 5.21 -12.85 -5.85
C ARG A 9 4.41 -11.63 -5.41
N ALA A 10 4.91 -10.86 -4.45
CA ALA A 10 4.23 -9.64 -3.99
C ALA A 10 4.17 -8.57 -5.10
N ALA A 11 5.25 -8.43 -5.86
CA ALA A 11 5.33 -7.51 -7.01
C ALA A 11 4.34 -7.89 -8.12
N GLU A 12 4.27 -9.17 -8.48
CA GLU A 12 3.33 -9.70 -9.47
C GLU A 12 1.88 -9.41 -9.08
N LEU A 13 1.50 -9.68 -7.82
CA LEU A 13 0.16 -9.40 -7.33
C LEU A 13 -0.18 -7.90 -7.39
N LEU A 14 0.74 -7.04 -6.94
CA LEU A 14 0.55 -5.59 -6.99
C LEU A 14 0.35 -5.11 -8.43
N LEU A 15 1.19 -5.59 -9.36
CA LEU A 15 1.10 -5.23 -10.78
C LEU A 15 -0.19 -5.73 -11.43
N ALA A 16 -0.61 -6.96 -11.13
CA ALA A 16 -1.85 -7.53 -11.68
C ALA A 16 -3.07 -6.70 -11.26
N ARG A 17 -3.21 -6.43 -9.97
CA ARG A 17 -4.34 -5.66 -9.40
C ARG A 17 -4.35 -4.20 -9.84
N THR A 18 -3.19 -3.55 -9.87
CA THR A 18 -3.10 -2.15 -10.34
C THR A 18 -3.25 -2.04 -11.85
N GLY A 19 -2.87 -3.07 -12.61
CA GLY A 19 -3.16 -3.19 -14.04
C GLY A 19 -4.66 -3.29 -14.33
N GLU A 20 -5.38 -4.13 -13.57
CA GLU A 20 -6.84 -4.26 -13.63
C GLU A 20 -7.54 -2.91 -13.40
N LEU A 21 -7.12 -2.16 -12.37
CA LEU A 21 -7.66 -0.82 -12.11
C LEU A 21 -7.31 0.20 -13.20
N ARG A 22 -6.10 0.15 -13.76
CA ARG A 22 -5.71 1.04 -14.86
C ARG A 22 -6.52 0.79 -16.11
N ALA A 23 -6.80 -0.48 -16.42
CA ALA A 23 -7.66 -0.85 -17.54
C ALA A 23 -9.08 -0.32 -17.34
N LEU A 24 -9.61 -0.47 -16.12
CA LEU A 24 -10.96 0.01 -15.78
C LEU A 24 -11.07 1.55 -15.80
N LEU A 25 -10.10 2.27 -15.21
CA LEU A 25 -10.14 3.74 -15.10
C LEU A 25 -9.69 4.46 -16.38
N GLY A 26 -9.08 3.74 -17.31
CA GLY A 26 -8.53 4.29 -18.55
C GLY A 26 -7.51 5.41 -18.35
N SER A 27 -7.18 6.11 -19.44
CA SER A 27 -6.27 7.27 -19.46
C SER A 27 -7.00 8.61 -19.35
N ALA A 28 -8.33 8.62 -19.35
CA ALA A 28 -9.12 9.84 -19.41
C ALA A 28 -8.84 10.76 -18.20
N PRO A 29 -8.75 12.09 -18.41
CA PRO A 29 -8.63 13.06 -17.33
C PRO A 29 -9.88 13.06 -16.44
N ALA A 30 -9.79 13.73 -15.28
CA ALA A 30 -10.82 13.79 -14.24
C ALA A 30 -12.12 14.53 -14.64
N GLY A 31 -12.49 14.53 -15.93
CA GLY A 31 -13.65 15.24 -16.44
C GLY A 31 -14.90 14.88 -15.65
N GLY A 32 -15.52 15.90 -15.06
CA GLY A 32 -16.75 15.77 -14.29
C GLY A 32 -16.57 15.49 -12.80
N VAL A 33 -15.40 15.06 -12.31
CA VAL A 33 -15.18 14.77 -10.88
C VAL A 33 -15.37 16.05 -10.04
N PRO A 34 -16.24 16.04 -9.00
CA PRO A 34 -16.43 17.18 -8.11
C PRO A 34 -15.13 17.65 -7.45
N GLU A 35 -14.99 18.97 -7.25
CA GLU A 35 -13.75 19.58 -6.73
C GLU A 35 -13.33 19.02 -5.37
N ASP A 36 -14.29 18.76 -4.48
CA ASP A 36 -14.07 18.16 -3.16
C ASP A 36 -13.60 16.70 -3.22
N LEU A 37 -13.85 16.01 -4.34
CA LEU A 37 -13.46 14.62 -4.58
C LEU A 37 -12.23 14.48 -5.48
N LEU A 38 -11.78 15.56 -6.14
CA LEU A 38 -10.56 15.56 -6.95
C LEU A 38 -9.33 15.03 -6.19
N PRO A 39 -9.08 15.35 -4.91
CA PRO A 39 -7.94 14.78 -4.18
C PRO A 39 -7.96 13.25 -4.11
N LEU A 40 -9.14 12.63 -3.99
CA LEU A 40 -9.28 11.17 -3.96
C LEU A 40 -8.98 10.56 -5.34
N HIS A 41 -9.49 11.17 -6.40
CA HIS A 41 -9.22 10.75 -7.76
C HIS A 41 -7.72 10.87 -8.08
N THR A 42 -7.11 12.02 -7.79
CA THR A 42 -5.67 12.27 -8.00
C THR A 42 -4.83 11.27 -7.21
N ALA A 43 -5.08 11.09 -5.92
CA ALA A 43 -4.34 10.13 -5.09
C ALA A 43 -4.50 8.69 -5.59
N ALA A 44 -5.67 8.29 -6.09
CA ALA A 44 -5.85 6.98 -6.71
C ALA A 44 -4.94 6.82 -7.94
N ARG A 45 -4.92 7.81 -8.84
CA ARG A 45 -4.07 7.78 -10.04
C ARG A 45 -2.58 7.79 -9.70
N GLU A 46 -2.15 8.56 -8.71
CA GLU A 46 -0.77 8.59 -8.24
C GLU A 46 -0.33 7.24 -7.65
N LEU A 47 -1.18 6.61 -6.83
CA LEU A 47 -0.90 5.26 -6.32
C LEU A 47 -0.73 4.23 -7.45
N LEU A 48 -1.59 4.31 -8.47
CA LEU A 48 -1.44 3.46 -9.64
C LEU A 48 -0.13 3.78 -10.37
N ALA A 49 0.18 5.07 -10.56
CA ALA A 49 1.39 5.57 -11.23
C ALA A 49 2.68 5.04 -10.60
N VAL A 50 2.77 5.04 -9.27
CA VAL A 50 3.98 4.63 -8.54
C VAL A 50 4.12 3.11 -8.37
N ALA A 51 3.02 2.36 -8.48
CA ALA A 51 3.01 0.91 -8.22
C ALA A 51 4.08 0.10 -8.98
N PRO A 52 4.38 0.36 -10.28
CA PRO A 52 5.45 -0.34 -10.98
C PRO A 52 6.84 -0.11 -10.38
N SER A 53 7.14 1.12 -9.93
CA SER A 53 8.41 1.44 -9.28
C SER A 53 8.53 0.74 -7.92
N VAL A 54 7.43 0.71 -7.15
CA VAL A 54 7.36 -0.03 -5.88
C VAL A 54 7.60 -1.53 -6.10
N ALA A 55 6.91 -2.13 -7.08
CA ALA A 55 7.08 -3.53 -7.46
C ALA A 55 8.52 -3.84 -7.87
N ALA A 56 9.15 -2.97 -8.68
CA ALA A 56 10.56 -3.10 -9.06
C ALA A 56 11.52 -2.99 -7.86
N GLY A 57 11.16 -2.24 -6.82
CA GLY A 57 11.88 -2.21 -5.55
C GLY A 57 11.84 -3.58 -4.86
N TRP A 58 10.66 -4.18 -4.75
CA TRP A 58 10.47 -5.47 -4.06
C TRP A 58 11.19 -6.64 -4.74
N THR A 59 11.30 -6.65 -6.07
CA THR A 59 12.08 -7.68 -6.80
C THR A 59 13.59 -7.56 -6.60
N ARG A 60 14.06 -6.39 -6.13
CA ARG A 60 15.48 -6.15 -5.81
C ARG A 60 15.84 -6.55 -4.38
N GLU A 61 14.88 -6.99 -3.56
CA GLU A 61 15.16 -7.44 -2.20
C GLU A 61 16.11 -8.65 -2.19
N ARG A 62 17.00 -8.68 -1.20
CA ARG A 62 18.06 -9.71 -1.06
C ARG A 62 18.02 -10.45 0.27
N GLY A 63 17.19 -10.00 1.20
CA GLY A 63 17.03 -10.62 2.51
C GLY A 63 15.81 -10.05 3.23
N GLY A 64 15.29 -10.79 4.20
CA GLY A 64 14.12 -10.37 4.95
C GLY A 64 13.64 -11.47 5.88
N SER A 65 12.93 -11.08 6.94
CA SER A 65 12.25 -12.02 7.81
C SER A 65 10.94 -12.50 7.18
N ARG A 66 10.33 -13.56 7.73
CA ARG A 66 8.96 -13.96 7.35
C ARG A 66 7.96 -12.80 7.52
N GLY A 67 8.08 -12.03 8.59
CA GLY A 67 7.23 -10.86 8.83
C GLY A 67 7.42 -9.74 7.81
N HIS A 68 8.65 -9.55 7.32
CA HIS A 68 8.91 -8.60 6.24
C HIS A 68 8.16 -9.01 4.96
N PHE A 69 8.28 -10.26 4.53
CA PHE A 69 7.58 -10.72 3.31
C PHE A 69 6.05 -10.75 3.48
N ALA A 70 5.55 -11.10 4.66
CA ALA A 70 4.12 -10.96 4.97
C ALA A 70 3.65 -9.50 4.87
N THR A 71 4.49 -8.54 5.26
CA THR A 71 4.17 -7.11 5.11
C THR A 71 4.09 -6.70 3.64
N LEU A 72 4.99 -7.20 2.79
CA LEU A 72 4.92 -6.95 1.34
C LEU A 72 3.63 -7.53 0.73
N ASP A 73 3.28 -8.75 1.11
CA ASP A 73 2.07 -9.43 0.62
C ASP A 73 0.77 -8.71 1.05
N VAL A 74 0.73 -8.19 2.28
CA VAL A 74 -0.35 -7.30 2.75
C VAL A 74 -0.36 -5.97 1.98
N ALA A 75 0.80 -5.36 1.75
CA ALA A 75 0.90 -4.10 1.01
C ALA A 75 0.42 -4.26 -0.45
N ALA A 76 0.80 -5.36 -1.10
CA ALA A 76 0.41 -5.70 -2.47
C ALA A 76 -1.13 -5.77 -2.65
N ARG A 77 -1.87 -6.10 -1.60
CA ARG A 77 -3.35 -6.10 -1.60
C ARG A 77 -3.96 -4.78 -1.17
N ARG A 78 -3.39 -4.12 -0.15
CA ARG A 78 -3.94 -2.89 0.42
C ARG A 78 -3.78 -1.67 -0.50
N ILE A 79 -2.67 -1.59 -1.24
CA ILE A 79 -2.42 -0.50 -2.19
C ILE A 79 -3.52 -0.43 -3.27
N PRO A 80 -3.77 -1.49 -4.07
CA PRO A 80 -4.81 -1.46 -5.09
C PRO A 80 -6.21 -1.32 -4.48
N LEU A 81 -6.50 -1.95 -3.33
CA LEU A 81 -7.78 -1.79 -2.64
C LEU A 81 -8.05 -0.33 -2.26
N ARG A 82 -7.05 0.39 -1.74
CA ARG A 82 -7.17 1.82 -1.41
C ARG A 82 -7.41 2.65 -2.67
N ALA A 83 -6.65 2.39 -3.74
CA ALA A 83 -6.82 3.09 -5.01
C ALA A 83 -8.25 2.89 -5.57
N ALA A 84 -8.75 1.66 -5.57
CA ALA A 84 -10.10 1.33 -6.02
C ALA A 84 -11.18 2.01 -5.18
N ALA A 85 -11.05 2.01 -3.85
CA ALA A 85 -12.02 2.65 -2.95
C ALA A 85 -12.05 4.18 -3.09
N MET A 86 -10.90 4.81 -3.29
CA MET A 86 -10.81 6.25 -3.55
C MET A 86 -11.41 6.62 -4.90
N ALA A 87 -11.06 5.87 -5.96
CA ALA A 87 -11.63 6.07 -7.29
C ALA A 87 -13.15 5.86 -7.31
N ARG A 88 -13.65 4.81 -6.65
CA ARG A 88 -15.09 4.55 -6.49
C ARG A 88 -15.80 5.76 -5.91
N ARG A 89 -15.27 6.31 -4.81
CA ARG A 89 -15.89 7.45 -4.13
C ARG A 89 -15.87 8.70 -5.01
N ALA A 90 -14.79 8.94 -5.75
CA ALA A 90 -14.67 10.08 -6.63
C ALA A 90 -15.59 10.02 -7.85
N LEU A 91 -15.83 8.81 -8.39
CA LEU A 91 -16.61 8.59 -9.61
C LEU A 91 -18.11 8.33 -9.35
N ALA A 92 -18.53 8.15 -8.10
CA ALA A 92 -19.91 7.75 -7.77
C ALA A 92 -21.01 8.65 -8.38
N GLY A 93 -20.74 9.95 -8.54
CA GLY A 93 -21.70 10.91 -9.12
C GLY A 93 -21.53 11.17 -10.62
N THR A 94 -20.44 10.72 -11.23
CA THR A 94 -20.02 11.17 -12.57
C THR A 94 -19.84 10.02 -13.55
N ASP A 95 -19.48 8.85 -13.05
CA ASP A 95 -19.42 7.59 -13.78
C ASP A 95 -19.92 6.44 -12.88
N PRO A 96 -21.25 6.31 -12.73
CA PRO A 96 -21.85 5.30 -11.87
C PRO A 96 -21.52 3.86 -12.30
N VAL A 97 -21.38 3.62 -13.61
CA VAL A 97 -21.06 2.28 -14.15
C VAL A 97 -19.67 1.83 -13.70
N THR A 98 -18.67 2.71 -13.82
CA THR A 98 -17.33 2.42 -13.31
C THR A 98 -17.34 2.32 -11.78
N ALA A 99 -18.10 3.18 -11.09
CA ALA A 99 -18.21 3.13 -9.63
C ALA A 99 -18.83 1.83 -9.11
N ASP A 100 -19.83 1.27 -9.79
CA ASP A 100 -20.43 -0.02 -9.43
C ASP A 100 -19.46 -1.18 -9.67
N THR A 101 -18.73 -1.14 -10.77
CA THR A 101 -17.67 -2.12 -11.06
C THR A 101 -16.58 -2.08 -9.99
N LEU A 102 -16.13 -0.89 -9.59
CA LEU A 102 -15.18 -0.70 -8.48
C LEU A 102 -15.76 -1.17 -7.14
N THR A 103 -17.06 -1.01 -6.92
CA THR A 103 -17.73 -1.52 -5.71
C THR A 103 -17.64 -3.04 -5.63
N ALA A 104 -17.89 -3.75 -6.73
CA ALA A 104 -17.74 -5.19 -6.80
C ALA A 104 -16.29 -5.64 -6.52
N LEU A 105 -15.31 -4.99 -7.15
CA LEU A 105 -13.88 -5.27 -6.95
C LEU A 105 -13.44 -5.04 -5.49
N VAL A 106 -13.81 -3.89 -4.91
CA VAL A 106 -13.51 -3.58 -3.50
C VAL A 106 -14.12 -4.64 -2.58
N GLY A 107 -15.38 -5.03 -2.84
CA GLY A 107 -16.05 -6.07 -2.06
C GLY A 107 -15.34 -7.42 -2.15
N GLU A 108 -14.94 -7.82 -3.35
CA GLU A 108 -14.20 -9.06 -3.59
C GLU A 108 -12.85 -9.07 -2.88
N TRP A 109 -12.05 -8.01 -3.05
CA TRP A 109 -10.70 -7.96 -2.49
C TRP A 109 -10.72 -7.80 -0.97
N CYS A 110 -11.71 -7.10 -0.40
CA CYS A 110 -11.93 -7.11 1.05
C CYS A 110 -12.21 -8.52 1.57
N ARG A 111 -13.04 -9.31 0.87
CA ARG A 111 -13.31 -10.72 1.26
C ARG A 111 -12.06 -11.59 1.13
N GLU A 112 -11.27 -11.42 0.07
CA GLU A 112 -10.00 -12.13 -0.11
C GLU A 112 -9.02 -11.80 1.02
N LEU A 113 -8.79 -10.51 1.28
CA LEU A 113 -7.91 -10.05 2.34
C LEU A 113 -8.35 -10.56 3.72
N GLY A 114 -9.67 -10.57 3.99
CA GLY A 114 -10.25 -11.11 5.22
C GLY A 114 -9.97 -12.60 5.40
N LYS A 115 -10.12 -13.40 4.34
CA LYS A 115 -9.84 -14.85 4.36
C LYS A 115 -8.36 -15.15 4.55
N THR A 116 -7.49 -14.36 3.93
CA THR A 116 -6.04 -14.61 3.96
C THR A 116 -5.40 -14.24 5.30
N TYR A 117 -5.91 -13.21 5.99
CA TYR A 117 -5.21 -12.59 7.14
C TYR A 117 -5.98 -12.55 8.46
N GLU A 118 -7.20 -13.10 8.54
CA GLU A 118 -8.08 -13.00 9.71
C GLU A 118 -8.10 -11.57 10.30
N LEU A 119 -8.40 -10.58 9.44
CA LEU A 119 -8.25 -9.17 9.77
C LEU A 119 -8.89 -8.82 11.11
N ARG A 120 -8.07 -8.40 12.08
CA ARG A 120 -8.53 -7.87 13.35
C ARG A 120 -8.48 -6.37 13.33
N TRP A 121 -9.58 -5.74 13.69
CA TRP A 121 -9.55 -4.30 13.94
C TRP A 121 -8.72 -4.04 15.19
N VAL A 122 -7.67 -3.23 15.04
CA VAL A 122 -6.84 -2.77 16.16
C VAL A 122 -7.16 -1.29 16.37
N PRO A 123 -7.58 -0.87 17.59
CA PRO A 123 -7.82 0.53 17.87
C PRO A 123 -6.62 1.41 17.52
N VAL A 124 -6.87 2.59 16.94
CA VAL A 124 -5.78 3.54 16.57
C VAL A 124 -4.91 3.87 17.77
N SER A 125 -5.52 4.07 18.94
CA SER A 125 -4.79 4.31 20.20
C SER A 125 -3.80 3.19 20.54
N ALA A 126 -4.16 1.94 20.29
CA ALA A 126 -3.29 0.79 20.51
C ALA A 126 -2.14 0.75 19.49
N GLN A 127 -2.42 1.09 18.22
CA GLN A 127 -1.39 1.20 17.17
C GLN A 127 -0.38 2.31 17.49
N THR A 128 -0.87 3.49 17.88
CA THR A 128 -0.03 4.63 18.28
C THR A 128 0.81 4.29 19.50
N ALA A 129 0.22 3.68 20.53
CA ALA A 129 0.95 3.30 21.73
C ALA A 129 2.07 2.29 21.44
N LEU A 130 1.81 1.30 20.57
CA LEU A 130 2.85 0.36 20.13
C LEU A 130 3.95 1.08 19.34
N HIS A 131 3.58 1.91 18.37
CA HIS A 131 4.56 2.62 17.55
C HIS A 131 5.47 3.52 18.39
N VAL A 132 4.91 4.30 19.33
CA VAL A 132 5.68 5.15 20.24
C VAL A 132 6.65 4.32 21.09
N ARG A 133 6.19 3.23 21.71
CA ARG A 133 7.06 2.35 22.51
C ARG A 133 8.21 1.78 21.69
N THR A 134 7.93 1.29 20.48
CA THR A 134 8.94 0.75 19.57
C THR A 134 9.97 1.81 19.18
N MET A 135 9.52 3.03 18.87
CA MET A 135 10.42 4.12 18.49
C MET A 135 11.29 4.58 19.65
N LEU A 136 10.76 4.63 20.87
CA LEU A 136 11.54 4.97 22.08
C LEU A 136 12.55 3.87 22.43
N ASP A 137 12.18 2.59 22.34
CA ASP A 137 13.11 1.48 22.54
C ASP A 137 14.23 1.49 21.50
N LEU A 138 13.89 1.72 20.23
CA LEU A 138 14.88 1.88 19.16
C LEU A 138 15.81 3.07 19.43
N ALA A 139 15.27 4.23 19.80
CA ALA A 139 16.07 5.40 20.14
C ALA A 139 17.04 5.10 21.27
N ALA A 140 16.58 4.50 22.37
CA ALA A 140 17.42 4.12 23.50
C ALA A 140 18.54 3.14 23.11
N ARG A 141 18.26 2.17 22.23
CA ARG A 141 19.29 1.25 21.70
C ARG A 141 20.33 1.95 20.83
N LEU A 142 19.93 3.00 20.11
CA LEU A 142 20.83 3.76 19.24
C LEU A 142 21.65 4.81 20.02
N THR A 143 21.12 5.34 21.14
CA THR A 143 21.74 6.42 21.93
C THR A 143 22.32 5.96 23.27
N GLY A 144 22.18 4.68 23.63
CA GLY A 144 22.69 4.13 24.88
C GLY A 144 24.22 4.25 25.03
N PRO A 145 24.73 4.34 26.28
CA PRO A 145 26.14 4.57 26.55
C PRO A 145 26.96 3.35 26.12
N GLY A 146 27.70 3.50 25.02
CA GLY A 146 28.53 2.44 24.42
C GLY A 146 28.81 2.57 22.93
N ARG A 147 28.13 3.49 22.21
CA ARG A 147 28.48 3.83 20.81
C ARG A 147 29.03 5.25 20.74
N SER A 148 30.36 5.35 20.58
CA SER A 148 30.98 6.60 20.13
C SER A 148 30.32 7.04 18.81
N PRO A 149 30.00 8.34 18.63
CA PRO A 149 29.48 8.83 17.36
C PRO A 149 30.55 8.58 16.30
N GLY A 150 30.29 7.60 15.43
CA GLY A 150 31.07 7.36 14.23
C GLY A 150 31.09 8.66 13.44
N ARG A 151 32.30 9.21 13.30
CA ARG A 151 32.63 10.40 12.52
C ARG A 151 31.87 10.35 11.20
N PHE A 152 30.96 11.30 10.96
CA PHE A 152 30.46 11.57 9.62
C PHE A 152 31.68 11.91 8.75
N PRO A 153 31.95 11.20 7.63
CA PRO A 153 32.96 11.66 6.69
C PRO A 153 32.48 12.98 6.10
N GLY A 154 33.23 14.04 6.41
CA GLY A 154 32.97 15.37 5.90
C GLY A 154 33.39 15.50 4.43
N ARG A 155 32.52 16.20 3.71
CA ARG A 155 32.65 16.82 2.38
C ARG A 155 32.81 15.89 1.18
#